data_AF-A0A916M2J6-F1
#
_entry.id   AF-A0A916M2J6-F1
#
_cell.length_a   1.000
_cell.length_b   1.000
_cell.length_c   1.000
_cell.angle_alpha   90.00
_cell.angle_beta   90.00
_cell.angle_gamma   90.00
#
_symmetry.space_group_name_H-M   'P 1'
#
loop_
_entity.id
_entity.type
_entity.pdbx_description
1 polymer ?
#
loop_
_entity_poly.entity_id
_entity_poly.type
_entity_poly.pdbx_seq_one_letter_code
_entity_poly.pdbx_strand_id
1 'polypeptide(L)'
;MNAGHDAILIGGGHNGLTCAAYLAKAGQRVLVLERRDVVGGAAVTEEFHPGFRNSVAAYTVSLLQPRVIADLELEKHGLRVVLR
;
A
#
# COMPACT_ATOMS: atom_id res chain seq x y z
N MET A 1 -30.58 -6.30 -5.74
CA MET A 1 -29.28 -5.70 -6.13
C MET A 1 -28.19 -6.61 -5.63
N ASN A 2 -27.26 -7.06 -6.49
CA ASN A 2 -26.24 -8.01 -6.08
C ASN A 2 -25.30 -7.33 -5.06
N ALA A 3 -25.29 -7.80 -3.82
CA ALA A 3 -24.54 -7.22 -2.71
C ALA A 3 -23.03 -7.56 -2.76
N GLY A 4 -22.50 -7.81 -3.95
CA GLY A 4 -21.13 -8.28 -4.18
C GLY A 4 -20.12 -7.14 -4.36
N HIS A 5 -18.83 -7.49 -4.25
CA HIS A 5 -17.72 -6.59 -4.57
C HIS A 5 -17.58 -6.44 -6.08
N ASP A 6 -17.20 -5.25 -6.53
CA ASP A 6 -16.93 -4.96 -7.96
C ASP A 6 -15.51 -5.41 -8.35
N ALA A 7 -14.59 -5.42 -7.39
CA ALA A 7 -13.23 -5.94 -7.56
C ALA A 7 -12.75 -6.69 -6.31
N ILE A 8 -12.05 -7.80 -6.53
CA ILE A 8 -11.38 -8.56 -5.48
C ILE A 8 -9.89 -8.61 -5.81
N LEU A 9 -9.05 -8.12 -4.89
CA LEU A 9 -7.60 -8.17 -5.00
C LEU A 9 -7.05 -9.24 -4.07
N ILE A 10 -6.19 -10.10 -4.61
CA ILE A 10 -5.49 -11.14 -3.85
C ILE A 10 -4.07 -10.68 -3.60
N GLY A 11 -3.74 -10.45 -2.33
CA GLY A 11 -2.48 -9.87 -1.86
C GLY A 11 -2.64 -8.40 -1.45
N GLY A 12 -2.30 -8.10 -0.19
CA GLY A 12 -2.27 -6.77 0.40
C GLY A 12 -0.90 -6.09 0.28
N GLY A 13 -0.20 -6.30 -0.84
CA GLY A 13 1.06 -5.60 -1.12
C GLY A 13 0.84 -4.15 -1.56
N HIS A 14 1.87 -3.29 -1.46
CA HIS A 14 1.79 -1.88 -1.85
C HIS A 14 1.21 -1.63 -3.25
N ASN A 15 1.53 -2.46 -4.25
CA ASN A 15 0.94 -2.37 -5.59
C ASN A 15 -0.56 -2.66 -5.60
N GLY A 16 -0.97 -3.75 -4.91
CA GLY A 16 -2.38 -4.13 -4.77
C GLY A 16 -3.17 -3.07 -4.01
N LEU A 17 -2.63 -2.57 -2.90
CA LEU A 17 -3.26 -1.50 -2.12
C LEU A 17 -3.37 -0.20 -2.92
N THR A 18 -2.38 0.16 -3.73
CA THR A 18 -2.46 1.33 -4.62
C THR A 18 -3.58 1.17 -5.63
N CYS A 19 -3.67 0.01 -6.28
CA CYS A 19 -4.75 -0.31 -7.22
C CYS A 19 -6.13 -0.26 -6.54
N ALA A 20 -6.27 -0.90 -5.37
CA ALA A 20 -7.49 -0.89 -4.59
C ALA A 20 -7.93 0.52 -4.19
N ALA A 21 -6.98 1.37 -3.79
CA ALA A 21 -7.25 2.76 -3.41
C ALA A 21 -7.80 3.57 -4.60
N TYR A 22 -7.23 3.42 -5.80
CA TYR A 22 -7.75 4.07 -7.00
C TYR A 22 -9.14 3.56 -7.40
N LEU A 23 -9.39 2.24 -7.34
CA LEU A 23 -10.71 1.66 -7.61
C LEU A 23 -11.75 2.15 -6.62
N ALA A 24 -11.42 2.16 -5.33
CA ALA A 24 -12.29 2.68 -4.27
C ALA A 24 -12.57 4.18 -4.46
N LYS A 25 -11.55 4.98 -4.83
CA LYS A 25 -11.71 6.40 -5.17
C LYS A 25 -12.64 6.62 -6.37
N ALA A 26 -12.68 5.68 -7.31
CA ALA A 26 -13.62 5.67 -8.43
C ALA A 26 -15.03 5.15 -8.06
N GLY A 27 -15.31 4.89 -6.77
CA GLY A 27 -16.62 4.48 -6.27
C GLY A 27 -16.89 2.97 -6.33
N GLN A 28 -15.88 2.14 -6.63
CA GLN A 28 -16.04 0.69 -6.66
C GLN A 28 -16.00 0.09 -5.24
N ARG A 29 -16.78 -0.97 -5.00
CA ARG A 29 -16.70 -1.78 -3.77
C ARG A 29 -15.58 -2.79 -3.92
N VAL A 30 -14.48 -2.57 -3.20
CA VAL A 30 -13.26 -3.37 -3.33
C VAL A 30 -13.05 -4.27 -2.10
N LEU A 31 -12.74 -5.54 -2.31
CA LEU A 31 -12.26 -6.46 -1.27
C LEU A 31 -10.77 -6.77 -1.51
N VAL A 32 -9.94 -6.56 -0.49
CA VAL A 32 -8.53 -6.98 -0.51
C VAL A 32 -8.35 -8.13 0.46
N LEU A 33 -7.76 -9.23 -0.01
CA LEU A 33 -7.47 -10.41 0.79
C LEU A 33 -5.96 -10.59 0.90
N GLU A 34 -5.40 -10.42 2.10
CA GLU A 34 -4.00 -10.70 2.41
C GLU A 34 -3.91 -11.94 3.30
N ARG A 35 -2.90 -12.79 3.06
CA ARG A 35 -2.66 -14.01 3.85
C ARG A 35 -2.05 -13.69 5.20
N ARG A 36 -1.18 -12.68 5.26
CA ARG A 36 -0.51 -12.20 6.47
C ARG A 36 -1.46 -11.36 7.33
N ASP A 37 -1.10 -11.23 8.59
CA ASP A 37 -1.72 -10.32 9.56
C ASP A 37 -1.36 -8.84 9.35
N VAL A 38 -0.41 -8.58 8.44
CA VAL A 38 0.09 -7.24 8.09
C VAL A 38 0.01 -7.02 6.58
N VAL A 39 -0.32 -5.78 6.19
CA VAL A 39 -0.37 -5.32 4.80
C VAL A 39 0.83 -4.43 4.46
N GLY A 40 1.12 -4.28 3.17
CA GLY A 40 2.22 -3.49 2.62
C GLY A 40 3.14 -4.31 1.70
N GLY A 41 3.15 -5.64 1.85
CA GLY A 41 3.98 -6.55 1.06
C GLY A 41 5.46 -6.16 1.17
N ALA A 42 6.12 -5.96 0.03
CA ALA A 42 7.53 -5.54 0.02
C ALA A 42 7.80 -4.23 0.78
N ALA A 43 6.79 -3.37 1.02
CA ALA A 43 6.95 -2.11 1.75
C ALA A 43 6.86 -2.25 3.28
N VAL A 44 6.59 -3.45 3.81
CA VAL A 44 6.56 -3.68 5.26
C VAL A 44 7.96 -3.55 5.83
N THR A 45 8.08 -2.85 6.96
CA THR A 45 9.33 -2.76 7.72
C THR A 45 9.44 -3.93 8.69
N GLU A 46 10.38 -4.83 8.43
CA GLU A 46 10.63 -6.04 9.21
C GLU A 46 11.97 -5.94 9.92
N GLU A 47 12.09 -6.59 11.08
CA GLU A 47 13.37 -6.75 11.78
C GLU A 47 14.10 -7.96 11.21
N PHE A 48 15.28 -7.75 10.64
CA PHE A 48 16.09 -8.82 10.03
C PHE A 48 17.33 -9.17 10.87
N HIS A 49 17.67 -8.33 11.84
CA HIS A 49 18.70 -8.54 12.85
C HIS A 49 18.32 -7.74 14.11
N PRO A 50 18.64 -8.20 15.34
CA PRO A 50 18.35 -7.46 16.57
C PRO A 50 18.74 -5.98 16.49
N GLY A 51 17.75 -5.10 16.62
CA GLY A 51 17.90 -3.63 16.55
C GLY A 51 17.91 -3.04 15.14
N PHE A 52 17.86 -3.86 14.08
CA PHE A 52 17.90 -3.41 12.68
C PHE A 52 16.62 -3.77 11.94
N ARG A 53 15.96 -2.73 11.43
CA ARG A 53 14.69 -2.86 10.72
C ARG A 53 14.78 -2.16 9.37
N ASN A 54 14.23 -2.79 8.35
CA ASN A 54 14.06 -2.18 7.04
C ASN A 54 12.95 -2.88 6.26
N SER A 55 12.47 -2.25 5.18
CA SER A 55 11.84 -3.00 4.11
C SER A 55 12.91 -3.84 3.39
N VAL A 56 12.67 -5.14 3.26
CA VAL A 56 13.64 -6.08 2.64
C VAL A 56 13.68 -5.98 1.11
N ALA A 57 12.69 -5.35 0.48
CA ALA A 57 12.54 -5.36 -0.98
C ALA A 57 12.04 -4.04 -1.62
N ALA A 58 11.58 -3.06 -0.83
CA ALA A 58 11.11 -1.76 -1.30
C ALA A 58 11.69 -0.62 -0.43
N TYR A 59 13.02 -0.62 -0.27
CA TYR A 59 13.73 0.29 0.64
C TYR A 59 13.98 1.69 0.05
N THR A 60 13.80 1.89 -1.25
CA THR A 60 13.99 3.19 -1.89
C THR A 60 12.64 3.84 -2.22
N VAL A 61 12.30 4.89 -1.47
CA VAL A 61 11.08 5.69 -1.72
C VAL A 61 11.17 6.47 -3.05
N SER A 62 12.36 6.64 -3.63
CA SER A 62 12.56 7.43 -4.86
C SER A 62 11.77 6.97 -6.08
N LEU A 63 11.25 5.74 -6.06
CA LEU A 63 10.42 5.19 -7.12
C LEU A 63 8.91 5.42 -6.92
N LEU A 64 8.48 5.91 -5.75
CA LEU A 64 7.08 6.26 -5.52
C LEU A 64 6.73 7.52 -6.32
N GLN A 65 5.82 7.37 -7.29
CA GLN A 65 5.47 8.47 -8.18
C GLN A 65 4.79 9.62 -7.40
N PRO A 66 5.24 10.88 -7.56
CA PRO A 66 4.63 12.03 -6.89
C PRO A 66 3.13 12.18 -7.18
N ARG A 67 2.70 11.76 -8.37
CA ARG A 67 1.29 11.74 -8.74
C ARG A 67 0.46 10.81 -7.86
N VAL A 68 0.97 9.63 -7.51
CA VAL A 68 0.28 8.70 -6.62
C VAL A 68 0.16 9.29 -5.21
N ILE A 69 1.22 9.97 -4.74
CA ILE A 69 1.21 10.68 -3.46
C ILE A 69 0.10 11.74 -3.43
N ALA A 70 0.02 12.56 -4.49
CA ALA A 70 -0.99 13.62 -4.60
C ALA A 70 -2.41 13.07 -4.78
N ASP A 71 -2.60 12.13 -5.72
CA ASP A 71 -3.90 11.55 -6.04
C ASP A 71 -4.51 10.84 -4.83
N LEU A 72 -3.71 10.13 -4.04
CA LEU A 72 -4.18 9.40 -2.86
C LEU A 72 -4.00 10.20 -1.56
N GLU A 73 -3.59 11.46 -1.67
CA GLU A 73 -3.42 12.38 -0.53
C GLU A 73 -2.58 11.78 0.61
N LEU A 74 -1.54 11.01 0.27
CA LEU A 74 -0.85 10.13 1.22
C LEU A 74 -0.23 10.89 2.41
N GLU A 75 0.13 12.16 2.23
CA GLU A 75 0.63 13.03 3.30
C GLU A 75 -0.43 13.24 4.39
N LYS A 76 -1.71 13.37 4.03
CA LYS A 76 -2.83 13.44 4.98
C LYS A 76 -3.01 12.12 5.74
N HIS A 77 -2.57 11.02 5.13
CA HIS A 77 -2.55 9.68 5.72
C HIS A 77 -1.22 9.33 6.40
N GLY A 78 -0.33 10.31 6.61
CA GLY A 78 0.87 10.17 7.42
C GLY A 78 2.16 9.87 6.65
N LEU A 79 2.15 9.90 5.31
CA LEU A 79 3.39 9.84 4.54
C LEU A 79 4.28 11.03 4.89
N ARG A 80 5.53 10.74 5.26
CA ARG A 80 6.60 11.74 5.46
C ARG A 80 7.83 11.31 4.70
N VAL A 81 8.28 12.15 3.77
CA VAL A 81 9.54 11.93 3.05
C VAL A 81 10.64 12.66 3.82
N VAL A 82 11.58 11.90 4.38
CA VAL A 82 12.77 12.46 5.01
C VAL A 82 13.83 12.60 3.93
N LEU A 83 14.02 13.83 3.46
CA LEU A 83 15.12 14.18 2.57
C LEU A 83 16.42 14.22 3.39
N ARG A 84 17.51 13.74 2.78
CA ARG A 84 18.84 13.73 3.38
C ARG A 84 19.50 15.10 3.26
#